data_AF-A0A5C9AAD7-F1
#
_entry.id   AF-A0A5C9AAD7-F1
#
_cell.length_a   1.000
_cell.length_b   1.000
_cell.length_c   1.000
_cell.angle_alpha   90.00
_cell.angle_beta   90.00
_cell.angle_gamma   90.00
#
_symmetry.space_group_name_H-M   'P 1'
#
loop_
_entity.id
_entity.type
_entity.pdbx_description
1 polymer ?
#
loop_
_entity_poly.entity_id
_entity_poly.type
_entity_poly.pdbx_seq_one_letter_code
_entity_poly.pdbx_strand_id
1 'polypeptide(L)'
;TTLASYLILRKNYGWATVGFTITAVYTLQLLWLNGEQYILPRLIDTIIGCLIAFGGTVWLWPQWQSGLLRKNAHDALEAYQEAIRLILSEDPQPTPLAWQRMRVNQAHNTLYNSLNQAMQEPAFNSHYLADMKLWVTHSQFIVEHINAMTTLAREHRALPPELAQEYLQSCEIAIQRCQQRLEYDEPGSSGDANIMDAPE
;
A
#
# COMPACT_ATOMS: atom_id res chain seq x y z
N THR A 1 -11.38 23.25 23.13
CA THR A 1 -11.70 21.98 23.83
C THR A 1 -12.01 20.85 22.87
N THR A 2 -12.75 21.08 21.79
CA THR A 2 -13.11 20.07 20.77
C THR A 2 -11.92 19.41 20.04
N LEU A 3 -10.88 20.14 19.65
CA LEU A 3 -9.74 19.59 18.90
C LEU A 3 -8.88 18.62 19.73
N ALA A 4 -8.63 18.98 21.00
CA ALA A 4 -7.89 18.14 21.94
C ALA A 4 -8.67 16.86 22.27
N SER A 5 -9.98 16.98 22.51
CA SER A 5 -10.87 15.83 22.70
C SER A 5 -10.88 14.91 21.48
N TYR A 6 -10.89 15.46 20.26
CA TYR A 6 -10.90 14.68 19.02
C TYR A 6 -9.59 13.90 18.81
N LEU A 7 -8.44 14.49 19.13
CA LEU A 7 -7.13 13.85 19.02
C LEU A 7 -6.92 12.75 20.07
N ILE A 8 -7.40 12.96 21.29
CA ILE A 8 -7.38 11.97 22.37
C ILE A 8 -8.31 10.79 22.03
N LEU A 9 -9.51 11.09 21.50
CA LEU A 9 -10.45 10.06 21.06
C LEU A 9 -9.90 9.26 19.89
N ARG A 10 -9.18 9.88 18.94
CA ARG A 10 -8.59 9.15 17.80
C ARG A 10 -7.44 8.23 18.22
N LYS A 11 -6.63 8.64 19.21
CA LYS A 11 -5.50 7.85 19.71
C LYS A 11 -5.93 6.71 20.66
N ASN A 12 -6.98 6.94 21.45
CA ASN A 12 -7.50 5.97 22.43
C ASN A 12 -8.94 5.52 22.09
N TYR A 13 -9.30 5.49 20.81
CA TYR A 13 -10.69 5.25 20.37
C TYR A 13 -11.27 3.96 20.93
N GLY A 14 -10.49 2.88 20.90
CA GLY A 14 -10.88 1.60 21.49
C GLY A 14 -11.20 1.71 22.99
N TRP A 15 -10.37 2.39 23.77
CA TRP A 15 -10.61 2.61 25.20
C TRP A 15 -11.83 3.49 25.47
N ALA A 16 -12.06 4.51 24.64
CA ALA A 16 -13.23 5.36 24.76
C ALA A 16 -14.51 4.61 24.43
N THR A 17 -14.51 3.78 23.37
CA THR A 17 -15.66 2.93 23.01
C THR A 17 -15.98 1.92 24.13
N VAL A 18 -14.95 1.31 24.75
CA VAL A 18 -15.12 0.44 25.92
C VAL A 18 -15.71 1.20 27.12
N GLY A 19 -15.24 2.43 27.38
CA GLY A 19 -15.81 3.28 28.44
C GLY A 19 -17.29 3.61 28.18
N PHE A 20 -17.64 3.99 26.96
CA PHE A 20 -19.02 4.28 26.56
C PHE A 20 -19.94 3.05 26.69
N THR A 21 -19.49 1.86 26.30
CA THR A 21 -20.29 0.64 26.45
C THR A 21 -20.49 0.29 27.92
N ILE A 22 -19.46 0.39 28.76
CA ILE A 22 -19.56 0.17 30.21
C ILE A 22 -20.54 1.17 30.84
N THR A 23 -20.42 2.46 30.54
CA THR A 23 -21.33 3.50 31.07
C THR A 23 -22.76 3.30 30.59
N ALA A 24 -22.98 2.91 29.33
CA ALA A 24 -24.31 2.62 28.81
C ALA A 24 -24.95 1.41 29.52
N VAL A 25 -24.18 0.35 29.74
CA VAL A 25 -24.63 -0.84 30.50
C VAL A 25 -24.96 -0.45 31.95
N TYR A 26 -24.11 0.33 32.62
CA TYR A 26 -24.35 0.79 33.99
C TYR A 26 -25.59 1.69 34.10
N THR A 27 -25.80 2.58 33.14
CA THR A 27 -26.97 3.46 33.11
C THR A 27 -28.26 2.64 32.93
N LEU A 28 -28.24 1.62 32.08
CA LEU A 28 -29.37 0.69 31.90
C LEU A 28 -29.64 -0.15 33.15
N GLN A 29 -28.59 -0.60 33.85
CA GLN A 29 -28.73 -1.29 35.14
C GLN A 29 -29.36 -0.40 36.22
N LEU A 30 -29.01 0.89 36.27
CA LEU A 30 -29.57 1.84 37.23
C LEU A 30 -31.05 2.16 36.93
N LEU A 31 -31.45 2.19 35.66
CA LEU A 31 -32.82 2.46 35.22
C LEU A 31 -33.76 1.27 35.43
N TRP A 32 -33.26 0.05 35.29
CA TRP A 32 -34.02 -1.19 35.50
C TRP A 32 -33.43 -1.95 36.68
N LEU A 33 -34.00 -1.73 37.88
CA LEU A 33 -33.56 -2.24 39.19
C LEU A 33 -33.45 -3.79 39.32
N ASN A 34 -33.55 -4.55 38.23
CA ASN A 34 -33.46 -6.01 38.12
C ASN A 34 -32.53 -6.43 36.94
N GLY A 35 -31.38 -5.76 36.80
CA GLY A 35 -30.51 -5.89 35.63
C GLY A 35 -29.64 -7.15 35.56
N GLU A 36 -29.40 -7.86 36.67
CA GLU A 36 -28.45 -9.00 36.72
C GLU A 36 -28.73 -10.08 35.65
N GLN A 37 -30.00 -10.41 35.46
CA GLN A 37 -30.39 -11.48 34.53
C GLN A 37 -30.34 -11.06 33.04
N TYR A 38 -30.27 -9.76 32.75
CA TYR A 38 -30.29 -9.20 31.39
C TYR A 38 -28.93 -8.70 30.90
N ILE A 39 -27.97 -8.48 31.81
CA ILE A 39 -26.60 -8.08 31.45
C ILE A 39 -25.86 -9.20 30.74
N LEU A 40 -25.97 -10.44 31.23
CA LEU A 40 -25.25 -11.58 30.68
C LEU A 40 -25.66 -11.88 29.23
N PRO A 41 -26.97 -11.94 28.87
CA PRO A 41 -27.41 -12.03 27.48
C PRO A 41 -26.92 -10.87 26.61
N ARG A 42 -26.94 -9.63 27.14
CA ARG A 42 -26.52 -8.44 26.38
C ARG A 42 -25.02 -8.42 26.09
N LEU A 43 -24.22 -8.92 27.04
CA LEU A 43 -22.78 -9.09 26.86
C LEU A 43 -22.50 -10.14 25.78
N ILE A 44 -23.21 -11.28 25.82
CA ILE A 44 -23.10 -12.33 24.81
C ILE A 44 -23.49 -11.80 23.43
N ASP A 45 -24.61 -11.08 23.30
CA ASP A 45 -25.03 -10.47 22.04
C ASP A 45 -23.99 -9.48 21.49
N THR A 46 -23.33 -8.72 22.38
CA THR A 46 -22.28 -7.78 21.99
C THR A 46 -21.03 -8.50 21.52
N ILE A 47 -20.60 -9.55 22.22
CA ILE A 47 -19.45 -10.37 21.82
C ILE A 47 -19.73 -11.06 20.48
N ILE A 48 -20.93 -11.66 20.32
CA ILE A 48 -21.35 -12.28 19.06
C ILE A 48 -21.40 -11.23 17.94
N GLY A 49 -21.95 -10.04 18.19
CA GLY A 49 -21.96 -8.94 17.23
C GLY A 49 -20.56 -8.49 16.81
N CYS A 50 -19.63 -8.38 17.77
CA CYS A 50 -18.22 -8.08 17.51
C CYS A 50 -17.54 -9.19 16.70
N LEU A 51 -17.79 -10.46 17.02
CA LEU A 51 -17.23 -11.60 16.30
C LEU A 51 -17.77 -11.69 14.87
N ILE A 52 -19.06 -11.45 14.66
CA ILE A 52 -19.66 -11.40 13.32
C ILE A 52 -19.11 -10.23 12.53
N ALA A 53 -18.99 -9.04 13.13
CA ALA A 53 -18.42 -7.87 12.46
C ALA A 53 -16.95 -8.11 12.08
N PHE A 54 -16.15 -8.67 13.00
CA PHE A 54 -14.75 -9.00 12.76
C PHE A 54 -14.60 -10.09 11.69
N GLY A 55 -15.33 -11.19 11.81
CA GLY A 55 -15.36 -12.26 10.82
C GLY A 55 -15.83 -11.75 9.45
N GLY A 56 -16.82 -10.85 9.44
CA GLY A 56 -17.26 -10.13 8.26
C GLY A 56 -16.13 -9.32 7.64
N THR A 57 -15.38 -8.53 8.41
CA THR A 57 -14.23 -7.78 7.90
C THR A 57 -13.15 -8.69 7.33
N VAL A 58 -12.81 -9.80 7.99
CA VAL A 58 -11.78 -10.73 7.51
C VAL A 58 -12.22 -11.49 6.25
N TRP A 59 -13.52 -11.81 6.14
CA TRP A 59 -14.04 -12.65 5.05
C TRP A 59 -14.56 -11.85 3.85
N LEU A 60 -15.15 -10.66 4.06
CA LEU A 60 -15.61 -9.75 2.98
C LEU A 60 -14.46 -8.95 2.34
N TRP A 61 -13.30 -8.85 2.98
CA TRP A 61 -12.06 -8.32 2.39
C TRP A 61 -11.02 -9.42 2.11
N PRO A 62 -11.30 -10.36 1.19
CA PRO A 62 -10.32 -11.40 0.83
C PRO A 62 -9.15 -10.86 -0.03
N GLN A 63 -9.22 -9.60 -0.49
CA GLN A 63 -8.20 -8.94 -1.31
C GLN A 63 -7.37 -7.95 -0.49
N TRP A 64 -6.44 -8.45 0.31
CA TRP A 64 -5.42 -7.63 0.94
C TRP A 64 -4.49 -7.05 -0.14
N GLN A 65 -4.39 -5.72 -0.21
CA GLN A 65 -3.56 -5.02 -1.19
C GLN A 65 -2.07 -5.20 -0.90
N SER A 66 -1.73 -5.57 0.35
CA SER A 66 -0.40 -6.08 0.71
C SER A 66 0.13 -7.17 -0.22
N GLY A 67 -0.72 -8.10 -0.65
CA GLY A 67 -0.35 -9.16 -1.60
C GLY A 67 -0.13 -8.66 -3.03
N LEU A 68 -0.65 -7.47 -3.36
CA LEU A 68 -0.54 -6.85 -4.68
C LEU A 68 0.62 -5.87 -4.78
N LEU A 69 1.19 -5.40 -3.66
CA LEU A 69 2.28 -4.41 -3.62
C LEU A 69 3.48 -4.81 -4.48
N ARG A 70 3.93 -6.07 -4.36
CA ARG A 70 5.05 -6.58 -5.18
C ARG A 70 4.70 -6.58 -6.66
N LYS A 71 3.51 -7.07 -7.01
CA LYS A 71 3.02 -7.08 -8.39
C LYS A 71 2.91 -5.67 -8.96
N ASN A 72 2.32 -4.73 -8.23
CA ASN A 72 2.18 -3.34 -8.65
C ASN A 72 3.55 -2.67 -8.85
N ALA A 73 4.56 -3.03 -8.05
CA ALA A 73 5.92 -2.54 -8.23
C ALA A 73 6.61 -3.16 -9.46
N HIS A 74 6.37 -4.45 -9.76
CA HIS A 74 6.79 -5.05 -11.04
C HIS A 74 6.13 -4.37 -12.24
N ASP A 75 4.80 -4.21 -12.20
CA ASP A 75 4.02 -3.57 -13.27
C ASP A 75 4.49 -2.11 -13.50
N ALA A 76 4.88 -1.41 -12.44
CA ALA A 76 5.49 -0.09 -12.52
C ALA A 76 6.88 -0.10 -13.19
N LEU A 77 7.76 -1.04 -12.82
CA LEU A 77 9.06 -1.20 -13.47
C LEU A 77 8.94 -1.53 -14.96
N GLU A 78 7.98 -2.37 -15.33
CA GLU A 78 7.70 -2.71 -16.73
C GLU A 78 7.22 -1.48 -17.52
N ALA A 79 6.29 -0.69 -16.95
CA ALA A 79 5.86 0.57 -17.55
C ALA A 79 7.03 1.56 -17.72
N TYR A 80 7.97 1.61 -16.77
CA TYR A 80 9.18 2.44 -16.88
C TYR A 80 10.10 1.96 -18.00
N GLN A 81 10.31 0.65 -18.13
CA GLN A 81 11.12 0.07 -19.19
C GLN A 81 10.53 0.37 -20.57
N GLU A 82 9.22 0.17 -20.75
CA GLU A 82 8.53 0.48 -22.00
C GLU A 82 8.64 1.97 -22.37
N ALA A 83 8.50 2.86 -21.38
CA ALA A 83 8.65 4.29 -21.61
C ALA A 83 10.09 4.65 -22.01
N ILE A 84 11.10 4.10 -21.34
CA ILE A 84 12.52 4.34 -21.68
C ILE A 84 12.85 3.83 -23.09
N ARG A 85 12.36 2.63 -23.46
CA ARG A 85 12.51 2.08 -24.83
C ARG A 85 11.93 3.02 -25.88
N LEU A 86 10.75 3.57 -25.62
CA LEU A 86 10.11 4.49 -26.56
C LEU A 86 10.83 5.84 -26.63
N ILE A 87 11.25 6.39 -25.49
CA ILE A 87 11.99 7.67 -25.41
C ILE A 87 13.32 7.60 -26.17
N LEU A 88 14.02 6.47 -26.10
CA LEU A 88 15.31 6.24 -26.75
C LEU A 88 15.21 5.64 -28.17
N SER A 89 13.99 5.46 -28.70
CA SER A 89 13.79 4.97 -30.07
C SER A 89 14.21 5.99 -31.13
N GLU A 90 14.45 5.52 -32.37
CA GLU A 90 14.91 6.37 -33.49
C GLU A 90 13.91 7.46 -33.88
N ASP A 91 12.61 7.23 -33.74
CA ASP A 91 11.54 8.20 -34.04
C ASP A 91 10.44 8.19 -32.96
N PRO A 92 10.62 8.92 -31.86
CA PRO A 92 9.70 8.92 -30.75
C PRO A 92 8.46 9.77 -31.09
N GLN A 93 7.43 9.12 -31.63
CA GLN A 93 6.20 9.77 -32.05
C GLN A 93 5.44 10.40 -30.85
N PRO A 94 4.87 11.62 -31.01
CA PRO A 94 4.23 12.34 -29.89
C PRO A 94 3.07 11.61 -29.22
N THR A 95 2.25 10.88 -30.01
CA THR A 95 1.06 10.18 -29.50
C THR A 95 1.44 8.97 -28.64
N PRO A 96 2.29 8.02 -29.09
CA PRO A 96 2.83 6.96 -28.24
C PRO A 96 3.53 7.48 -26.98
N LEU A 97 4.30 8.57 -27.08
CA LEU A 97 4.98 9.17 -25.93
C LEU A 97 3.99 9.67 -24.87
N ALA A 98 2.95 10.39 -25.29
CA ALA A 98 1.92 10.89 -24.37
C ALA A 98 1.18 9.73 -23.68
N TRP A 99 0.89 8.66 -24.41
CA TRP A 99 0.24 7.47 -23.85
C TRP A 99 1.15 6.73 -22.86
N GLN A 100 2.43 6.53 -23.17
CA GLN A 100 3.37 5.92 -22.24
C GLN A 100 3.56 6.77 -20.98
N ARG A 101 3.62 8.10 -21.14
CA ARG A 101 3.64 9.02 -20.02
C ARG A 101 2.43 8.83 -19.10
N MET A 102 1.23 8.71 -19.65
CA MET A 102 0.03 8.40 -18.86
C MET A 102 0.17 7.06 -18.12
N ARG A 103 0.63 6.00 -18.80
CA ARG A 103 0.83 4.67 -18.20
C ARG A 103 1.82 4.66 -17.05
N VAL A 104 2.98 5.31 -17.21
CA VAL A 104 4.00 5.45 -16.17
C VAL A 104 3.43 6.10 -14.91
N ASN A 105 2.68 7.21 -15.07
CA ASN A 105 2.04 7.88 -13.95
C ASN A 105 0.91 7.03 -13.34
N GLN A 106 0.15 6.31 -14.16
CA GLN A 106 -0.90 5.41 -13.68
C GLN A 106 -0.33 4.25 -12.87
N ALA A 107 0.74 3.61 -13.34
CA ALA A 107 1.38 2.49 -12.64
C ALA A 107 1.97 2.93 -11.29
N HIS A 108 2.63 4.10 -11.26
CA HIS A 108 3.08 4.71 -10.00
C HIS A 108 1.93 4.98 -9.03
N ASN A 109 0.84 5.59 -9.52
CA ASN A 109 -0.32 5.90 -8.68
C ASN A 109 -1.01 4.65 -8.14
N THR A 110 -1.12 3.59 -8.94
CA THR A 110 -1.64 2.29 -8.50
C THR A 110 -0.79 1.73 -7.36
N LEU A 111 0.54 1.76 -7.51
CA LEU A 111 1.45 1.33 -6.45
C LEU A 111 1.30 2.17 -5.18
N TYR A 112 1.33 3.50 -5.30
CA TYR A 112 1.16 4.42 -4.16
C TYR A 112 -0.15 4.19 -3.41
N ASN A 113 -1.25 4.02 -4.15
CA ASN A 113 -2.56 3.73 -3.56
C ASN A 113 -2.58 2.38 -2.86
N SER A 114 -1.99 1.34 -3.45
CA SER A 114 -1.90 0.03 -2.83
C SER A 114 -1.07 0.05 -1.54
N LEU A 115 0.02 0.83 -1.49
CA LEU A 115 0.79 1.03 -0.26
C LEU A 115 -0.04 1.71 0.83
N ASN A 116 -0.73 2.80 0.51
CA ASN A 116 -1.56 3.52 1.48
C ASN A 116 -2.70 2.68 2.04
N GLN A 117 -3.25 1.77 1.23
CA GLN A 117 -4.25 0.81 1.68
C GLN A 117 -3.61 -0.27 2.56
N ALA A 118 -2.47 -0.84 2.13
CA ALA A 118 -1.74 -1.85 2.89
C ALA A 118 -1.26 -1.37 4.26
N MET A 119 -0.92 -0.07 4.40
CA MET A 119 -0.57 0.53 5.70
C MET A 119 -1.73 0.57 6.70
N GLN A 120 -2.97 0.41 6.25
CA GLN A 120 -4.16 0.36 7.09
C GLN A 120 -4.57 -1.08 7.44
N GLU A 121 -3.91 -2.08 6.82
CA GLU A 121 -4.22 -3.49 7.05
C GLU A 121 -3.68 -3.92 8.43
N PRO A 122 -4.49 -4.61 9.25
CA PRO A 122 -4.05 -5.11 10.54
C PRO A 122 -3.03 -6.25 10.36
N ALA A 123 -2.01 -6.28 11.23
CA ALA A 123 -1.02 -7.36 11.35
C ALA A 123 -0.09 -7.60 10.13
N PHE A 124 0.03 -6.65 9.19
CA PHE A 124 0.97 -6.78 8.08
C PHE A 124 2.41 -6.37 8.47
N ASN A 125 3.42 -6.90 7.77
CA ASN A 125 4.84 -6.71 8.10
C ASN A 125 5.24 -5.22 7.99
N SER A 126 5.48 -4.59 9.14
CA SER A 126 5.82 -3.16 9.23
C SER A 126 7.17 -2.80 8.60
N HIS A 127 8.14 -3.72 8.59
CA HIS A 127 9.44 -3.51 7.97
C HIS A 127 9.32 -3.50 6.44
N TYR A 128 8.61 -4.50 5.89
CA TYR A 128 8.33 -4.55 4.46
C TYR A 128 7.54 -3.33 3.96
N LEU A 129 6.57 -2.84 4.75
CA LEU A 129 5.86 -1.59 4.42
C LEU A 129 6.80 -0.36 4.41
N ALA A 130 7.80 -0.33 5.31
CA ALA A 130 8.81 0.74 5.33
C ALA A 130 9.70 0.69 4.09
N ASP A 131 10.14 -0.49 3.68
CA ASP A 131 10.92 -0.69 2.45
C ASP A 131 10.10 -0.32 1.21
N MET A 132 8.83 -0.72 1.14
CA MET A 132 7.94 -0.34 0.05
C MET A 132 7.67 1.17 0.00
N LYS A 133 7.67 1.86 1.15
CA LYS A 133 7.60 3.33 1.18
C LYS A 133 8.84 3.99 0.58
N LEU A 134 10.03 3.45 0.87
CA LEU A 134 11.27 3.89 0.23
C LEU A 134 11.21 3.63 -1.28
N TRP A 135 10.74 2.46 -1.68
CA TRP A 135 10.57 2.09 -3.09
C TRP A 135 9.64 3.05 -3.84
N VAL A 136 8.46 3.35 -3.27
CA VAL A 136 7.50 4.32 -3.83
C VAL A 136 8.11 5.71 -3.97
N THR A 137 8.95 6.12 -3.00
CA THR A 137 9.66 7.40 -3.08
C THR A 137 10.65 7.41 -4.25
N HIS A 138 11.43 6.33 -4.44
CA HIS A 138 12.31 6.20 -5.60
C HIS A 138 11.55 6.14 -6.92
N SER A 139 10.41 5.46 -6.93
CA SER A 139 9.51 5.39 -8.08
C SER A 139 9.01 6.77 -8.51
N GLN A 140 8.73 7.68 -7.58
CA GLN A 140 8.34 9.05 -7.89
C GLN A 140 9.47 9.77 -8.66
N PHE A 141 10.72 9.63 -8.21
CA PHE A 141 11.85 10.21 -8.94
C PHE A 141 11.97 9.63 -10.35
N ILE A 142 11.80 8.32 -10.54
CA ILE A 142 11.87 7.71 -11.88
C ILE A 142 10.80 8.32 -12.81
N VAL A 143 9.55 8.46 -12.32
CA VAL A 143 8.46 9.08 -13.08
C VAL A 143 8.78 10.52 -13.45
N GLU A 144 9.35 11.30 -12.54
CA GLU A 144 9.78 12.68 -12.80
C GLU A 144 10.86 12.74 -13.90
N HIS A 145 11.86 11.86 -13.84
CA HIS A 145 12.89 11.77 -14.87
C HIS A 145 12.31 11.36 -16.23
N ILE A 146 11.43 10.36 -16.27
CA ILE A 146 10.74 9.92 -17.50
C ILE A 146 9.91 11.06 -18.08
N ASN A 147 9.17 11.79 -17.24
CA ASN A 147 8.38 12.95 -17.67
C ASN A 147 9.28 14.04 -18.30
N ALA A 148 10.43 14.33 -17.68
CA ALA A 148 11.39 15.30 -18.21
C ALA A 148 12.01 14.83 -19.54
N MET A 149 12.46 13.58 -19.61
CA MET A 149 13.04 12.99 -20.82
C MET A 149 12.03 12.91 -21.96
N THR A 150 10.75 12.66 -21.67
CA THR A 150 9.68 12.66 -22.68
C THR A 150 9.53 14.05 -23.33
N THR A 151 9.57 15.12 -22.53
CA THR A 151 9.56 16.49 -23.06
C THR A 151 10.79 16.77 -23.91
N LEU A 152 11.98 16.36 -23.44
CA LEU A 152 13.23 16.53 -24.19
C LEU A 152 13.23 15.77 -25.52
N ALA A 153 12.78 14.51 -25.53
CA ALA A 153 12.70 13.67 -26.73
C ALA A 153 11.74 14.26 -27.78
N ARG A 154 10.70 14.98 -27.35
CA ARG A 154 9.77 15.66 -28.26
C ARG A 154 10.35 16.95 -28.87
N GLU A 155 11.23 17.64 -28.15
CA GLU A 155 11.66 19.00 -28.48
C GLU A 155 13.10 19.09 -29.04
N HIS A 156 13.95 18.09 -28.79
CA HIS A 156 15.39 18.11 -29.13
C HIS A 156 15.77 17.00 -30.13
N ARG A 157 16.95 17.17 -30.76
CA ARG A 157 17.53 16.20 -31.70
C ARG A 157 17.77 14.86 -30.99
N ALA A 158 17.37 13.76 -31.63
CA ALA A 158 17.61 12.40 -31.14
C ALA A 158 19.10 12.20 -30.81
N LEU A 159 19.35 11.46 -29.72
CA LEU A 159 20.68 11.00 -29.36
C LEU A 159 21.31 10.22 -30.53
N PRO A 160 22.64 10.22 -30.69
CA PRO A 160 23.31 9.30 -31.60
C PRO A 160 22.85 7.86 -31.29
N PRO A 161 22.53 7.05 -32.31
CA PRO A 161 21.91 5.73 -32.10
C PRO A 161 22.76 4.81 -31.23
N GLU A 162 24.09 4.87 -31.37
CA GLU A 162 25.03 4.11 -30.52
C GLU A 162 24.90 4.48 -29.04
N LEU A 163 24.80 5.78 -28.72
CA LEU A 163 24.69 6.28 -27.36
C LEU A 163 23.29 6.00 -26.77
N ALA A 164 22.24 6.12 -27.59
CA ALA A 164 20.87 5.77 -27.18
C ALA A 164 20.77 4.28 -26.81
N GLN A 165 21.45 3.41 -27.56
CA GLN A 165 21.45 1.97 -27.32
C GLN A 165 22.28 1.59 -26.08
N GLU A 166 23.43 2.24 -25.84
CA GLU A 166 24.21 2.05 -24.63
C GLU A 166 23.42 2.43 -23.36
N TYR A 167 22.74 3.58 -23.39
CA TYR A 167 21.88 4.00 -22.28
C TYR A 167 20.69 3.06 -22.09
N LEU A 168 20.05 2.64 -23.19
CA LEU A 168 18.93 1.71 -23.12
C LEU A 168 19.35 0.39 -22.45
N GLN A 169 20.47 -0.20 -22.88
CA GLN A 169 21.01 -1.43 -22.27
C GLN A 169 21.31 -1.24 -20.79
N SER A 170 21.94 -0.11 -20.42
CA SER A 170 22.25 0.21 -19.02
C SER A 170 20.98 0.31 -18.17
N CYS A 171 19.94 0.99 -18.67
CA CYS A 171 18.64 1.10 -18.00
C CYS A 171 17.94 -0.25 -17.89
N GLU A 172 17.96 -1.08 -18.93
CA GLU A 172 17.35 -2.42 -18.89
C GLU A 172 18.02 -3.32 -17.85
N ILE A 173 19.35 -3.32 -17.78
CA ILE A 173 20.10 -4.08 -16.77
C ILE A 173 19.74 -3.58 -15.36
N ALA A 174 19.66 -2.27 -15.16
CA ALA A 174 19.29 -1.70 -13.86
C ALA A 174 17.86 -2.09 -13.45
N ILE A 175 16.89 -2.02 -14.37
CA ILE A 175 15.49 -2.39 -14.12
C ILE A 175 15.38 -3.89 -13.84
N GLN A 176 16.06 -4.74 -14.60
CA GLN A 176 16.08 -6.19 -14.37
C GLN A 176 16.65 -6.53 -12.98
N ARG A 177 17.71 -5.85 -12.54
CA ARG A 177 18.24 -6.01 -11.17
C ARG A 177 17.21 -5.61 -10.11
N CYS A 178 16.47 -4.52 -10.34
CA CYS A 178 15.38 -4.12 -9.45
C CYS A 178 14.27 -5.17 -9.40
N GLN A 179 13.87 -5.72 -10.54
CA GLN A 179 12.85 -6.77 -10.63
C GLN A 179 13.30 -8.04 -9.89
N GLN A 180 14.54 -8.50 -10.13
CA GLN A 180 15.11 -9.66 -9.44
C GLN A 180 15.14 -9.43 -7.93
N ARG A 181 15.62 -8.27 -7.48
CA ARG A 181 15.67 -7.97 -6.04
C ARG A 181 14.28 -7.96 -5.41
N LEU A 182 13.28 -7.47 -6.14
CA LEU A 182 11.89 -7.49 -5.69
C LEU A 182 11.32 -8.92 -5.56
N GLU A 183 11.81 -9.86 -6.37
CA GLU A 183 11.44 -11.29 -6.30
C GLU A 183 12.16 -12.02 -5.15
N TYR A 184 13.46 -11.76 -4.94
CA TYR A 184 14.28 -12.46 -3.95
C TYR A 184 14.16 -11.91 -2.52
N ASP A 185 13.88 -10.62 -2.34
CA ASP A 185 13.62 -10.01 -1.02
C ASP A 185 12.17 -10.33 -0.58
N GLU A 186 11.83 -11.62 -0.47
CA GLU A 186 10.50 -12.05 0.00
C GLU A 186 10.22 -11.54 1.42
N PRO A 187 8.98 -11.11 1.73
CA PRO A 187 8.57 -10.77 3.09
C PRO A 187 8.57 -12.04 3.95
N GLY A 188 9.75 -12.38 4.50
CA GLY A 188 10.01 -13.59 5.28
C GLY A 188 11.43 -14.17 5.12
N SER A 189 12.21 -13.76 4.13
CA SER A 189 13.60 -14.25 3.93
C SER A 189 14.56 -13.74 5.01
N SER A 190 14.26 -12.57 5.58
CA SER A 190 14.97 -12.00 6.74
C SER A 190 14.31 -12.43 8.06
N GLY A 191 14.48 -13.71 8.44
CA GLY A 191 14.64 -14.14 9.83
C GLY A 191 13.55 -13.85 10.88
N ASP A 192 12.38 -13.31 10.56
CA ASP A 192 11.29 -13.19 11.54
C ASP A 192 10.42 -14.44 11.49
N ALA A 193 10.88 -15.45 12.23
CA ALA A 193 10.08 -16.59 12.64
C ALA A 193 8.72 -16.10 13.16
N ASN A 194 7.66 -16.74 12.66
CA ASN A 194 6.29 -16.66 13.17
C ASN A 194 6.26 -16.45 14.69
N ILE A 195 5.90 -15.25 15.15
CA ILE A 195 5.50 -14.98 16.54
C ILE A 195 4.07 -15.52 16.78
N MET A 196 3.78 -16.70 16.24
CA MET A 196 2.51 -17.44 16.40
C MET A 196 2.75 -18.93 16.70
N ASP A 197 4.01 -19.39 16.80
CA ASP A 197 4.32 -20.70 17.36
C ASP A 197 5.05 -20.51 18.70
N ALA A 198 4.26 -20.35 19.77
CA ALA A 198 4.72 -20.70 21.11
C ALA A 198 4.23 -22.13 21.38
N PRO A 199 5.12 -23.13 21.52
CA PRO A 199 4.74 -24.44 22.02
C PRO A 199 4.75 -24.45 23.56
N GLU A 200 3.65 -25.01 24.10
CA GLU A 200 3.34 -25.46 25.48
C GLU A 200 3.35 -24.46 26.64
#